data_AF-A0AAU1UQP8-F1
#
_entry.id   AF-A0AAU1UQP8-F1
#
_cell.length_a   1.000
_cell.length_b   1.000
_cell.length_c   1.000
_cell.angle_alpha   90.00
_cell.angle_beta   90.00
_cell.angle_gamma   90.00
#
_symmetry.space_group_name_H-M   'P 1'
#
loop_
_entity.id
_entity.type
_entity.pdbx_description
1 polymer ?
#
loop_
_entity_poly.entity_id
_entity_poly.type
_entity_poly.pdbx_seq_one_letter_code
_entity_poly.pdbx_strand_id
1 'polypeptide(L)'
;MTVRFRAITSYEADPRRELHGREIGELRDAAREMLAAPGRPAPVFVNLLQSLLAFEGVGVRPEALAGVNSEEFELECPACQEGLYVAFGGYGTFVSAEDYVSGTDAQAAEDRGELTPMPAERLSGLGARLHGEAATAGQTEVARALTYVFGEGRCPSCDTVFSVAQEVEKPWD
;
A
#
# COMPACT_ATOMS: atom_id res chain seq x y z
N MET A 1 11.43 -2.52 -37.49
CA MET A 1 11.12 -1.34 -36.65
C MET A 1 11.08 -1.81 -35.21
N THR A 2 12.17 -1.64 -34.47
CA THR A 2 12.26 -2.05 -33.06
C THR A 2 11.68 -0.92 -32.23
N VAL A 3 10.49 -1.13 -31.68
CA VAL A 3 9.93 -0.23 -30.67
C VAL A 3 10.82 -0.36 -29.43
N ARG A 4 11.67 0.64 -29.20
CA ARG A 4 12.33 0.80 -27.91
C ARG A 4 11.25 1.26 -26.94
N PHE A 5 10.71 0.33 -26.16
CA PHE A 5 10.05 0.68 -24.92
C PHE A 5 11.10 1.40 -24.08
N ARG A 6 10.93 2.72 -23.90
CA ARG A 6 11.61 3.40 -22.80
C ARG A 6 11.04 2.74 -21.55
N ALA A 7 11.92 2.15 -20.73
CA ALA A 7 11.58 1.79 -19.37
C ALA A 7 10.82 2.98 -18.76
N ILE A 8 9.71 2.70 -18.07
CA ILE A 8 9.04 3.70 -17.26
C ILE A 8 10.09 4.07 -16.21
N THR A 9 10.78 5.18 -16.43
CA THR A 9 11.70 5.75 -15.45
C THR A 9 10.90 5.98 -14.19
N SER A 10 11.47 5.63 -13.04
CA SER A 10 10.87 5.92 -11.73
C SER A 10 10.30 7.34 -11.70
N TYR A 11 9.17 7.51 -11.01
CA TYR A 11 8.40 8.77 -10.97
C TYR A 11 9.27 10.01 -10.71
N GLU A 12 10.36 9.87 -9.95
CA GLU A 12 11.25 10.97 -9.56
C GLU A 12 12.09 11.54 -10.71
N ALA A 13 12.33 10.79 -11.80
CA ALA A 13 13.22 11.19 -12.89
C ALA A 13 12.50 11.45 -14.24
N ASP A 14 11.16 11.44 -14.29
CA ASP A 14 10.44 11.75 -15.53
C ASP A 14 10.47 13.27 -15.81
N PRO A 15 11.14 13.74 -16.89
CA PRO A 15 11.22 15.16 -17.23
C PRO A 15 9.85 15.80 -17.49
N ARG A 16 8.79 15.01 -17.71
CA ARG A 16 7.41 15.50 -17.81
C ARG A 16 6.89 16.08 -16.51
N ARG A 17 7.42 15.70 -15.34
CA ARG A 17 7.04 16.30 -14.05
C ARG A 17 7.44 17.76 -13.96
N GLU A 18 8.64 18.10 -14.46
CA GLU A 18 9.08 19.50 -14.51
C GLU A 18 8.23 20.30 -15.52
N LEU A 19 7.98 19.72 -16.70
CA LEU A 19 7.14 20.33 -17.73
C LEU A 19 5.72 20.66 -17.23
N HIS A 20 5.14 19.80 -16.40
CA HIS A 20 3.77 19.94 -15.87
C HIS A 20 3.74 20.34 -14.39
N GLY A 21 4.82 20.93 -13.87
CA GLY A 21 4.95 21.20 -12.43
C GLY A 21 3.86 22.12 -11.89
N ARG A 22 3.36 23.05 -12.71
CA ARG A 22 2.25 23.93 -12.34
C ARG A 22 0.95 23.14 -12.18
N GLU A 23 0.57 22.36 -13.19
CA GLU A 23 -0.66 21.57 -13.18
C GLU A 23 -0.64 20.51 -12.07
N ILE A 24 0.53 19.88 -11.83
CA ILE A 24 0.73 18.96 -10.70
C ILE A 24 0.51 19.68 -9.38
N GLY A 25 1.01 20.92 -9.24
CA GLY A 25 0.77 21.75 -8.05
C GLY A 25 -0.70 22.06 -7.83
N GLU A 26 -1.41 22.48 -8.88
CA GLU A 26 -2.86 22.77 -8.81
C GLU A 26 -3.67 21.53 -8.42
N LEU A 27 -3.36 20.36 -8.99
CA LEU A 27 -4.01 19.09 -8.65
C LEU A 27 -3.69 18.62 -7.22
N ARG A 28 -2.45 18.82 -6.77
CA ARG A 28 -2.03 18.50 -5.39
C ARG A 28 -2.82 19.32 -4.38
N ASP A 29 -2.98 20.62 -4.62
CA ASP A 29 -3.67 21.52 -3.72
C ASP A 29 -5.18 21.19 -3.68
N ALA A 30 -5.78 20.87 -4.83
CA ALA A 30 -7.15 20.37 -4.90
C ALA A 30 -7.34 19.03 -4.16
N ALA A 31 -6.42 18.07 -4.33
CA ALA A 31 -6.47 16.80 -3.60
C ALA A 31 -6.39 17.01 -2.08
N ARG A 32 -5.57 17.97 -1.62
CA ARG A 32 -5.45 18.31 -0.20
C ARG A 32 -6.73 18.93 0.36
N GLU A 33 -7.38 19.83 -0.39
CA GLU A 33 -8.69 20.37 -0.03
C GLU A 33 -9.75 19.25 0.07
N MET A 34 -9.72 18.32 -0.89
CA MET A 34 -10.58 17.13 -0.91
C MET A 34 -10.22 16.09 0.18
N LEU A 35 -9.03 16.10 0.77
CA LEU A 35 -8.75 15.28 1.95
C LEU A 35 -9.26 15.95 3.23
N ALA A 36 -9.17 17.28 3.31
CA ALA A 36 -9.50 18.04 4.51
C ALA A 36 -11.00 18.12 4.80
N ALA A 37 -11.86 18.14 3.78
CA ALA A 37 -13.30 18.22 4.04
C ALA A 37 -13.88 16.88 4.58
N PRO A 38 -14.86 16.95 5.50
CA PRO A 38 -15.31 15.79 6.26
C PRO A 38 -16.23 14.86 5.45
N GLY A 39 -16.47 13.66 6.01
CA GLY A 39 -17.53 12.75 5.54
C GLY A 39 -17.22 12.04 4.21
N ARG A 40 -15.94 11.98 3.82
CA ARG A 40 -15.54 11.23 2.63
C ARG A 40 -15.73 9.72 2.85
N PRO A 41 -16.30 8.98 1.87
CA PRO A 41 -16.24 7.53 1.90
C PRO A 41 -14.79 7.04 1.93
N ALA A 42 -14.50 6.00 2.71
CA ALA A 42 -13.14 5.46 2.86
C ALA A 42 -12.45 5.15 1.51
N PRO A 43 -13.12 4.54 0.50
CA PRO A 43 -12.48 4.30 -0.79
C PRO A 43 -12.02 5.57 -1.52
N VAL A 44 -12.82 6.63 -1.43
CA VAL A 44 -12.49 7.93 -2.01
C VAL A 44 -11.34 8.58 -1.26
N PHE A 45 -11.31 8.45 0.07
CA PHE A 45 -10.22 8.97 0.90
C PHE A 45 -8.88 8.34 0.53
N VAL A 46 -8.82 7.01 0.40
CA VAL A 46 -7.60 6.28 0.00
C VAL A 46 -7.14 6.67 -1.40
N ASN A 47 -8.06 6.81 -2.37
CA ASN A 47 -7.72 7.26 -3.72
C ASN A 47 -7.13 8.69 -3.73
N LEU A 48 -7.60 9.56 -2.85
CA LEU A 48 -7.05 10.90 -2.67
C LEU A 48 -5.66 10.88 -2.04
N LEU A 49 -5.40 9.99 -1.06
CA LEU A 49 -4.06 9.78 -0.52
C LEU A 49 -3.09 9.32 -1.62
N GLN A 50 -3.48 8.34 -2.43
CA GLN A 50 -2.68 7.89 -3.58
C GLN A 50 -2.37 9.02 -4.56
N SER A 51 -3.39 9.81 -4.89
CA SER A 51 -3.24 10.96 -5.79
C SER A 51 -2.27 11.97 -5.20
N LEU A 52 -2.37 12.26 -3.90
CA LEU A 52 -1.48 13.19 -3.21
C LEU A 52 -0.02 12.73 -3.27
N LEU A 53 0.25 11.46 -2.99
CA LEU A 53 1.60 10.89 -3.07
C LEU A 53 2.15 10.93 -4.49
N ALA A 54 1.33 10.61 -5.50
CA ALA A 54 1.70 10.71 -6.91
C ALA A 54 2.05 12.15 -7.31
N PHE A 55 1.30 13.15 -6.83
CA PHE A 55 1.61 14.56 -7.09
C PHE A 55 2.83 15.06 -6.31
N GLU A 56 3.12 14.50 -5.14
CA GLU A 56 4.34 14.80 -4.38
C GLU A 56 5.57 14.07 -4.92
N GLY A 57 5.39 13.07 -5.80
CA GLY A 57 6.47 12.26 -6.34
C GLY A 57 7.01 11.24 -5.35
N VAL A 58 6.24 10.93 -4.30
CA VAL A 58 6.62 9.93 -3.29
C VAL A 58 6.36 8.53 -3.88
N GLY A 59 7.42 7.74 -3.99
CA GLY A 59 7.35 6.36 -4.46
C GLY A 59 6.70 5.43 -3.42
N VAL A 60 5.56 4.87 -3.76
CA VAL A 60 4.91 3.75 -3.06
C VAL A 60 4.34 2.84 -4.15
N ARG A 61 4.36 1.53 -3.94
CA ARG A 61 3.61 0.62 -4.81
C ARG A 61 2.12 1.01 -4.80
N PRO A 62 1.54 1.46 -5.93
CA PRO A 62 0.12 1.80 -6.05
C PRO A 62 -0.79 0.70 -5.51
N GLU A 63 -0.40 -0.56 -5.69
CA GLU A 63 -1.12 -1.75 -5.25
C GLU A 63 -1.24 -1.82 -3.73
N ALA A 64 -0.27 -1.33 -2.97
CA ALA A 64 -0.30 -1.38 -1.51
C ALA A 64 -1.41 -0.48 -0.94
N LEU A 65 -1.56 0.74 -1.47
CA LEU A 65 -2.65 1.62 -1.06
C LEU A 65 -3.98 1.24 -1.71
N ALA A 66 -3.97 0.71 -2.94
CA ALA A 66 -5.18 0.16 -3.54
C ALA A 66 -5.68 -1.02 -2.69
N GLY A 67 -4.73 -1.77 -2.12
CA GLY A 67 -4.92 -2.85 -1.17
C GLY A 67 -5.65 -2.45 0.10
N VAL A 68 -5.58 -1.19 0.51
CA VAL A 68 -6.39 -0.70 1.64
C VAL A 68 -7.88 -0.70 1.29
N ASN A 69 -8.24 -0.47 0.03
CA ASN A 69 -9.63 -0.51 -0.45
C ASN A 69 -10.12 -1.92 -0.77
N SER A 70 -9.25 -2.78 -1.33
CA SER A 70 -9.58 -4.19 -1.59
C SER A 70 -9.39 -5.09 -0.38
N GLU A 71 -8.80 -4.58 0.70
CA GLU A 71 -8.43 -5.30 1.92
C GLU A 71 -7.38 -6.40 1.71
N GLU A 72 -6.71 -6.38 0.56
CA GLU A 72 -5.64 -7.31 0.19
C GLU A 72 -4.69 -6.71 -0.84
N PHE A 73 -3.44 -7.16 -0.85
CA PHE A 73 -2.51 -6.91 -1.96
C PHE A 73 -1.43 -7.99 -2.04
N GLU A 74 -0.75 -8.05 -3.18
CA GLU A 74 0.31 -9.02 -3.46
C GLU A 74 1.71 -8.44 -3.23
N LEU A 75 2.62 -9.30 -2.78
CA LEU A 75 4.05 -9.04 -2.67
C LEU A 75 4.84 -10.35 -2.83
N GLU A 76 6.15 -10.25 -3.05
CA GLU A 76 7.02 -11.43 -3.07
C GLU A 76 7.71 -11.58 -1.71
N CYS A 77 7.88 -12.81 -1.24
CA CYS A 77 8.69 -13.08 -0.06
C CYS A 77 10.15 -12.66 -0.33
N PRO A 78 10.78 -11.81 0.50
CA PRO A 78 12.15 -11.38 0.26
C PRO A 78 13.20 -12.49 0.43
N ALA A 79 12.84 -13.63 1.02
CA ALA A 79 13.75 -14.77 1.22
C ALA A 79 13.59 -15.87 0.16
N CYS A 80 12.36 -16.34 -0.08
CA CYS A 80 12.11 -17.46 -1.00
C CYS A 80 11.48 -17.04 -2.34
N GLN A 81 11.17 -15.75 -2.53
CA GLN A 81 10.55 -15.19 -3.75
C GLN A 81 9.17 -15.76 -4.09
N GLU A 82 8.53 -16.49 -3.18
CA GLU A 82 7.16 -16.95 -3.35
C GLU A 82 6.20 -15.76 -3.41
N GLY A 83 5.18 -15.84 -4.27
CA GLY A 83 4.10 -14.86 -4.32
C GLY A 83 3.25 -14.96 -3.05
N LEU A 84 2.99 -13.82 -2.41
CA LEU A 84 2.25 -13.74 -1.15
C LEU A 84 1.08 -12.78 -1.28
N TYR A 85 -0.06 -13.18 -0.75
CA TYR A 85 -1.19 -12.31 -0.45
C TYR A 85 -1.09 -11.81 0.99
N VAL A 86 -1.16 -10.49 1.17
CA VAL A 86 -1.36 -9.86 2.48
C VAL A 86 -2.82 -9.46 2.57
N ALA A 87 -3.56 -10.09 3.49
CA ALA A 87 -4.98 -9.84 3.69
C ALA A 87 -5.24 -9.25 5.09
N PHE A 88 -6.12 -8.26 5.16
CA PHE A 88 -6.62 -7.65 6.40
C PHE A 88 -8.11 -7.34 6.25
N GLY A 89 -8.72 -6.67 7.24
CA GLY A 89 -10.13 -6.30 7.16
C GLY A 89 -11.09 -7.49 7.23
N GLY A 90 -12.05 -7.54 6.31
CA GLY A 90 -13.14 -8.51 6.24
C GLY A 90 -12.69 -9.95 5.94
N TYR A 91 -11.53 -10.14 5.33
CA TYR A 91 -10.96 -11.47 5.09
C TYR A 91 -10.30 -12.08 6.34
N GLY A 92 -10.01 -11.27 7.36
CA GLY A 92 -9.14 -11.61 8.48
C GLY A 92 -7.72 -11.07 8.25
N THR A 93 -6.80 -11.28 9.20
CA THR A 93 -5.45 -10.68 9.17
C THR A 93 -4.37 -11.76 9.09
N PHE A 94 -3.77 -11.93 7.91
CA PHE A 94 -2.79 -12.99 7.66
C PHE A 94 -1.99 -12.78 6.36
N VAL A 95 -1.00 -13.65 6.16
CA VAL A 95 -0.24 -13.80 4.90
C VAL A 95 -0.55 -15.19 4.32
N SER A 96 -0.77 -15.29 3.01
CA SER A 96 -0.99 -16.57 2.31
C SER A 96 -0.05 -16.70 1.11
N ALA A 97 0.46 -17.90 0.83
CA ALA A 97 1.20 -18.20 -0.41
C ALA A 97 0.30 -18.69 -1.55
N GLU A 98 -0.91 -19.15 -1.23
CA GLU A 98 -1.88 -19.65 -2.21
C GLU A 98 -3.14 -18.77 -2.22
N ASP A 99 -3.97 -18.95 -3.25
CA ASP A 99 -5.30 -18.34 -3.34
C ASP A 99 -6.16 -18.83 -2.17
N TYR A 100 -6.44 -17.91 -1.25
CA TYR A 100 -7.17 -18.16 -0.03
C TYR A 100 -8.69 -17.91 -0.18
N VAL A 101 -9.15 -17.50 -1.36
CA VAL A 101 -10.56 -17.21 -1.67
C VAL A 101 -11.19 -18.36 -2.45
N SER A 102 -10.51 -18.87 -3.47
CA SER A 102 -10.99 -19.96 -4.32
C SER A 102 -10.15 -21.24 -4.31
N GLY A 103 -9.05 -21.28 -3.54
CA GLY A 103 -8.22 -22.46 -3.39
C GLY A 103 -8.92 -23.63 -2.68
N THR A 104 -8.38 -24.84 -2.85
CA THR A 104 -8.86 -26.06 -2.18
C THR A 104 -8.83 -25.94 -0.65
N ASP A 105 -7.91 -25.12 -0.15
CA ASP A 105 -7.65 -24.87 1.26
C ASP A 105 -7.99 -23.43 1.67
N ALA A 106 -8.90 -22.76 0.94
CA ALA A 106 -9.35 -21.38 1.21
C ALA A 106 -9.79 -21.12 2.67
N GLN A 107 -10.13 -22.17 3.42
CA GLN A 107 -10.56 -22.12 4.83
C GLN A 107 -9.53 -22.69 5.81
N ALA A 108 -8.43 -23.29 5.35
CA ALA A 108 -7.39 -23.84 6.22
C ALA A 108 -6.54 -22.69 6.77
N ALA A 109 -6.85 -22.26 7.99
CA ALA A 109 -6.06 -21.25 8.69
C ALA A 109 -4.65 -21.76 9.06
N GLU A 110 -4.43 -23.09 9.03
CA GLU A 110 -3.21 -23.75 9.47
C GLU A 110 -2.00 -23.45 8.57
N ASP A 111 -2.25 -23.13 7.29
CA ASP A 111 -1.20 -22.82 6.31
C ASP A 111 -0.97 -21.32 6.12
N ARG A 112 -1.58 -20.48 6.96
CA ARG A 112 -1.47 -19.03 6.90
C ARG A 112 -0.33 -18.51 7.78
N GLY A 113 0.43 -17.58 7.22
CA GLY A 113 1.43 -16.81 7.94
C GLY A 113 0.80 -15.71 8.80
N GLU A 114 1.47 -15.37 9.90
CA GLU A 114 1.05 -14.27 10.77
C GLU A 114 1.23 -12.91 10.07
N LEU A 115 0.26 -12.02 10.26
CA LEU A 115 0.34 -10.61 9.88
C LEU A 115 0.18 -9.75 11.14
N THR A 116 1.25 -9.06 11.50
CA THR A 116 1.35 -8.30 12.75
C THR A 116 1.29 -6.81 12.47
N PRO A 117 0.34 -6.06 13.07
CA PRO A 117 0.25 -4.63 12.87
C PRO A 117 1.39 -3.91 13.59
N MET A 118 1.92 -2.85 12.98
CA MET A 118 2.79 -1.90 13.67
C MET A 118 1.95 -1.01 14.58
N PRO A 119 2.23 -0.94 15.90
CA PRO A 119 1.55 0.00 16.78
C PRO A 119 1.64 1.42 16.25
N ALA A 120 0.54 2.18 16.33
CA ALA A 120 0.46 3.52 15.74
C ALA A 120 1.57 4.45 16.24
N GLU A 121 1.98 4.32 17.50
CA GLU A 121 3.04 5.11 18.13
C GLU A 121 4.45 4.74 17.64
N ARG A 122 4.60 3.58 17.00
CA ARG A 122 5.85 3.09 16.40
C ARG A 122 5.90 3.28 14.89
N LEU A 123 4.82 3.74 14.26
CA LEU A 123 4.85 4.14 12.85
C LEU A 123 5.84 5.31 12.69
N SER A 124 6.58 5.30 11.59
CA SER A 124 7.52 6.36 11.21
C SER A 124 7.39 6.70 9.73
N GLY A 125 7.99 7.82 9.31
CA GLY A 125 8.04 8.19 7.89
C GLY A 125 6.67 8.28 7.25
N LEU A 126 6.49 7.61 6.11
CA LEU A 126 5.25 7.62 5.35
C LEU A 126 4.09 6.98 6.12
N GLY A 127 4.32 5.85 6.80
CA GLY A 127 3.28 5.16 7.57
C GLY A 127 2.69 6.04 8.67
N ALA A 128 3.53 6.76 9.41
CA ALA A 128 3.07 7.70 10.44
C ALA A 128 2.22 8.83 9.84
N ARG A 129 2.63 9.36 8.70
CA ARG A 129 1.92 10.43 8.00
C ARG A 129 0.54 9.96 7.54
N LEU A 130 0.46 8.87 6.79
CA LEU A 130 -0.80 8.38 6.23
C LEU A 130 -1.77 7.97 7.33
N HIS A 131 -1.27 7.28 8.37
CA HIS A 131 -2.08 6.95 9.54
C HIS A 131 -2.62 8.21 10.23
N GLY A 132 -1.78 9.24 10.43
CA GLY A 132 -2.17 10.51 11.01
C GLY A 132 -3.23 11.27 10.20
N GLU A 133 -3.09 11.29 8.87
CA GLU A 133 -4.08 11.86 7.95
C GLU A 133 -5.42 11.13 8.07
N ALA A 134 -5.40 9.78 8.05
CA ALA A 134 -6.60 8.96 8.22
C ALA A 134 -7.27 9.18 9.59
N ALA A 135 -6.49 9.16 10.67
CA ALA A 135 -6.98 9.37 12.03
C ALA A 135 -7.62 10.76 12.20
N THR A 136 -6.97 11.81 11.69
CA THR A 136 -7.48 13.20 11.75
C THR A 136 -8.79 13.34 10.96
N ALA A 137 -8.92 12.63 9.85
CA ALA A 137 -10.14 12.61 9.03
C ALA A 137 -11.25 11.69 9.57
N GLY A 138 -11.03 11.01 10.70
CA GLY A 138 -11.99 10.05 11.28
C GLY A 138 -12.09 8.72 10.54
N GLN A 139 -11.15 8.42 9.64
CA GLN A 139 -11.12 7.21 8.83
C GLN A 139 -10.51 6.04 9.63
N THR A 140 -11.25 5.55 10.62
CA THR A 140 -10.75 4.58 11.62
C THR A 140 -10.29 3.28 10.98
N GLU A 141 -11.07 2.70 10.06
CA GLU A 141 -10.68 1.44 9.39
C GLU A 141 -9.49 1.62 8.46
N VAL A 142 -9.37 2.77 7.77
CA VAL A 142 -8.20 3.09 6.95
C VAL A 142 -6.95 3.23 7.84
N ALA A 143 -7.05 3.95 8.95
CA ALA A 143 -5.95 4.09 9.90
C ALA A 143 -5.51 2.72 10.43
N ARG A 144 -6.45 1.84 10.77
CA ARG A 144 -6.17 0.47 11.19
C ARG A 144 -5.50 -0.35 10.08
N ALA A 145 -6.01 -0.33 8.86
CA ALA A 145 -5.43 -1.03 7.72
C ALA A 145 -3.96 -0.61 7.48
N LEU A 146 -3.66 0.69 7.62
CA LEU A 146 -2.30 1.20 7.47
C LEU A 146 -1.33 0.64 8.52
N THR A 147 -1.78 0.23 9.71
CA THR A 147 -0.90 -0.45 10.67
C THR A 147 -0.40 -1.81 10.17
N TYR A 148 -1.18 -2.49 9.32
CA TYR A 148 -0.78 -3.75 8.69
C TYR A 148 0.09 -3.52 7.45
N VAL A 149 -0.25 -2.53 6.61
CA VAL A 149 0.56 -2.13 5.44
C VAL A 149 1.98 -1.76 5.87
N PHE A 150 2.12 -1.08 7.02
CA PHE A 150 3.41 -0.72 7.59
C PHE A 150 3.88 -1.66 8.71
N GLY A 151 3.28 -2.85 8.79
CA GLY A 151 3.55 -3.89 9.78
C GLY A 151 4.57 -4.93 9.32
N GLU A 152 4.45 -6.11 9.89
CA GLU A 152 5.30 -7.28 9.63
C GLU A 152 4.46 -8.46 9.16
N GLY A 153 4.98 -9.20 8.17
CA GLY A 153 4.39 -10.45 7.71
C GLY A 153 5.34 -11.62 7.97
N ARG A 154 4.78 -12.81 8.16
CA ARG A 154 5.53 -14.07 8.22
C ARG A 154 5.17 -14.90 6.99
N CYS A 155 6.17 -15.28 6.19
CA CYS A 155 5.93 -16.16 5.04
C CYS A 155 5.54 -17.56 5.53
N PRO A 156 4.40 -18.13 5.09
CA PRO A 156 4.01 -19.48 5.47
C PRO A 156 4.91 -20.57 4.86
N SER A 157 5.57 -20.30 3.74
CA SER A 157 6.39 -21.28 3.03
C SER A 157 7.81 -21.44 3.59
N CYS A 158 8.41 -20.35 4.10
CA CYS A 158 9.80 -20.34 4.55
C CYS A 158 10.03 -19.71 5.92
N ASP A 159 8.96 -19.37 6.63
CA ASP A 159 8.98 -18.82 7.99
C ASP A 159 9.68 -17.47 8.18
N THR A 160 10.15 -16.85 7.10
CA THR A 160 10.80 -15.54 7.15
C THR A 160 9.81 -14.48 7.61
N VAL A 161 10.17 -13.76 8.66
CA VAL A 161 9.51 -12.51 9.07
C VAL A 161 10.11 -11.37 8.27
N PHE A 162 9.26 -10.55 7.65
CA PHE A 162 9.66 -9.43 6.80
C PHE A 162 8.82 -8.19 7.08
N SER A 163 9.41 -7.02 6.80
CA SER A 163 8.69 -5.76 6.87
C SER A 163 7.84 -5.58 5.62
N VAL A 164 6.51 -5.51 5.78
CA VAL A 164 5.60 -5.21 4.67
C VAL A 164 5.90 -3.82 4.12
N ALA A 165 6.21 -2.85 5.00
CA ALA A 165 6.60 -1.48 4.66
C ALA A 165 7.76 -1.44 3.66
N GLN A 166 8.83 -2.19 3.93
CA GLN A 166 10.00 -2.22 3.06
C GLN A 166 9.67 -2.78 1.67
N GLU A 167 8.79 -3.77 1.58
CA GLU A 167 8.37 -4.33 0.30
C GLU A 167 7.48 -3.35 -0.48
N VAL A 168 6.60 -2.58 0.18
CA VAL A 168 5.71 -1.62 -0.49
C VAL A 168 6.41 -0.31 -0.88
N GLU A 169 7.53 0.03 -0.23
CA GLU A 169 8.34 1.21 -0.53
C GLU A 169 9.48 0.94 -1.53
N LYS A 170 9.68 -0.33 -1.95
CA LYS A 170 10.68 -0.66 -2.97
C LYS A 170 10.38 0.06 -4.30
N PRO A 171 11.40 0.66 -4.93
CA PRO A 171 11.29 1.14 -6.31
C PRO A 171 10.93 -0.02 -7.25
N TRP A 172 10.20 0.29 -8.31
CA TRP A 172 9.99 -0.65 -9.43
C TRP A 172 11.32 -0.92 -10.12
N ASP A 173 11.64 -2.20 -10.36
CA ASP A 173 12.73 -2.63 -11.27
C ASP A 173 12.25 -2.65 -12.73
#